data_AF-A0A8S0QXJ6-F1
#
_entry.id   AF-A0A8S0QXJ6-F1
#
_cell.length_a   1.000
_cell.length_b   1.000
_cell.length_c   1.000
_cell.angle_alpha   90.00
_cell.angle_beta   90.00
_cell.angle_gamma   90.00
#
_symmetry.space_group_name_H-M   'P 1'
#
loop_
_entity.id
_entity.type
_entity.pdbx_description
1 polymer ?
#
loop_
_entity_poly.entity_id
_entity_poly.type
_entity_poly.pdbx_seq_one_letter_code
_entity_poly.pdbx_strand_id
1 'polypeptide(L)'
;MDIYVVLLLFTSVTCYLLWFTFISKSLKGPRVWPVLGSLPGLIENFERMHEWIADNLHACGGTYQTCICVIPFLARKQGLVTVTCDPKNLEHILKTRFDNYPKGPTWQAVFHDLLGQGIFNSDGET
;
A
#
# COMPACT_ATOMS: atom_id res chain seq x y z
N MET A 1 -17.75 24.49 -25.17
CA MET A 1 -17.77 23.13 -24.59
C MET A 1 -19.20 22.66 -24.61
N ASP A 2 -19.48 21.57 -25.33
CA ASP A 2 -20.84 21.03 -25.41
C ASP A 2 -21.31 20.57 -24.03
N ILE A 3 -22.59 20.81 -23.72
CA ILE A 3 -23.19 20.51 -22.41
C ILE A 3 -22.98 19.04 -22.00
N TYR A 4 -22.88 18.14 -22.99
CA TYR A 4 -22.56 16.74 -22.84
C TYR A 4 -21.17 16.49 -22.24
N VAL A 5 -20.16 17.28 -22.62
CA VAL A 5 -18.80 17.17 -22.08
C VAL A 5 -18.79 17.54 -20.60
N VAL A 6 -19.50 18.60 -20.23
CA VAL A 6 -19.61 19.05 -18.84
C VAL A 6 -20.31 17.97 -17.98
N LEU A 7 -21.38 17.38 -18.49
CA LEU A 7 -22.14 16.34 -17.80
C LEU A 7 -21.32 15.04 -17.65
N LEU A 8 -20.53 14.67 -18.65
CA LEU A 8 -19.64 13.51 -18.60
C LEU A 8 -18.51 13.70 -17.57
N LEU A 9 -17.88 14.89 -17.54
CA LEU A 9 -16.86 15.19 -16.54
C LEU A 9 -17.44 15.17 -15.12
N PHE A 10 -18.63 15.76 -14.93
CA PHE A 10 -19.28 15.78 -13.63
C PHE A 10 -19.61 14.37 -13.14
N THR A 11 -20.21 13.53 -13.99
CA THR A 11 -20.54 12.14 -13.66
C THR A 11 -19.28 11.32 -13.35
N SER A 12 -18.22 11.45 -14.15
CA SER A 12 -16.93 10.78 -13.91
C SER A 12 -16.33 11.16 -12.54
N VAL A 13 -16.31 12.45 -12.20
CA VAL A 13 -15.80 12.93 -10.91
C VAL A 13 -16.65 12.40 -9.76
N THR A 14 -17.98 12.44 -9.86
CA THR A 14 -18.85 11.90 -8.81
C THR A 14 -18.68 10.39 -8.62
N CYS A 15 -18.59 9.61 -9.69
CA CYS A 15 -18.31 8.18 -9.64
C CYS A 15 -16.96 7.89 -8.97
N TYR A 16 -15.92 8.65 -9.32
CA TYR A 16 -14.60 8.53 -8.69
C TYR A 16 -14.66 8.82 -7.20
N LEU A 17 -15.32 9.91 -6.78
CA LEU A 17 -15.44 10.27 -5.36
C LEU A 17 -16.24 9.24 -4.56
N LEU A 18 -17.33 8.70 -5.12
CA LEU A 18 -18.09 7.62 -4.49
C LEU A 18 -17.25 6.35 -4.32
N TRP A 19 -16.52 5.96 -5.36
CA TRP A 19 -15.59 4.84 -5.30
C TRP A 19 -14.46 5.06 -4.28
N PHE A 20 -13.86 6.26 -4.28
CA PHE A 20 -12.82 6.66 -3.36
C PHE A 20 -13.29 6.59 -1.91
N THR A 21 -14.44 7.19 -1.60
CA THR A 21 -14.99 7.17 -0.23
C THR A 21 -15.31 5.75 0.24
N PHE A 22 -15.76 4.87 -0.64
CA PHE A 22 -15.96 3.46 -0.32
C PHE A 22 -14.65 2.76 0.06
N ILE A 23 -13.57 2.97 -0.72
CA ILE A 23 -12.25 2.39 -0.43
C ILE A 23 -11.64 2.98 0.84
N SER A 24 -11.65 4.30 0.99
CA SER A 24 -11.04 4.98 2.13
C SER A 24 -11.67 4.56 3.45
N LYS A 25 -12.97 4.24 3.47
CA LYS A 25 -13.65 3.70 4.67
C LYS A 25 -13.21 2.28 5.03
N SER A 26 -12.77 1.49 4.05
CA SER A 26 -12.29 0.13 4.29
C SER A 26 -10.85 0.10 4.82
N LEU A 27 -10.09 1.18 4.65
CA LEU A 27 -8.70 1.27 5.08
C LEU A 27 -8.65 1.75 6.54
N LYS A 28 -8.02 0.96 7.39
CA LYS A 28 -7.86 1.27 8.83
C LYS A 28 -6.61 2.10 9.14
N GLY A 29 -5.74 2.32 8.15
CA GLY A 29 -4.43 2.95 8.32
C GLY A 29 -4.40 4.48 8.24
N PRO A 30 -3.23 5.06 7.93
CA PRO A 30 -3.04 6.51 7.88
C PRO A 30 -3.95 7.19 6.86
N ARG A 31 -4.15 8.49 7.04
CA ARG A 31 -5.03 9.30 6.18
C ARG A 31 -4.67 9.14 4.70
N VAL A 32 -5.67 8.75 3.93
CA VAL A 32 -5.56 8.48 2.49
C VAL A 32 -6.14 9.67 1.72
N TRP A 33 -5.35 10.25 0.81
CA TRP A 33 -5.76 11.37 -0.03
C TRP A 33 -6.28 10.91 -1.40
N PRO A 34 -7.23 11.63 -2.01
CA PRO A 34 -7.61 11.38 -3.40
C PRO A 34 -6.39 11.44 -4.31
N VAL A 35 -6.28 10.48 -5.23
CA VAL A 35 -5.15 10.29 -6.17
C VAL A 35 -3.82 9.95 -5.49
N LEU A 36 -3.35 10.76 -4.54
CA LEU A 36 -2.04 10.64 -3.90
C LEU A 36 -1.96 9.60 -2.78
N GLY A 37 -3.07 9.04 -2.33
CA GLY A 37 -3.06 8.00 -1.30
C GLY A 37 -2.38 8.44 0.00
N SER A 38 -1.60 7.55 0.60
CA SER A 38 -0.77 7.86 1.77
C SER A 38 0.61 8.44 1.42
N LEU A 39 0.91 8.68 0.14
CA LEU A 39 2.21 9.20 -0.32
C LEU A 39 2.57 10.55 0.33
N PRO A 40 1.65 11.54 0.46
CA PRO A 40 2.00 12.80 1.11
C PRO A 40 2.42 12.61 2.57
N GLY A 41 1.73 11.73 3.30
CA GLY A 41 2.08 11.40 4.68
C GLY A 41 3.43 10.70 4.81
N LEU A 42 3.79 9.89 3.81
CA LEU A 42 5.11 9.26 3.74
C LEU A 42 6.23 10.27 3.49
N ILE A 43 6.01 11.24 2.60
CA ILE A 43 7.00 12.29 2.28
C ILE A 43 7.20 13.21 3.49
N GLU A 44 6.10 13.63 4.13
CA GLU A 44 6.15 14.51 5.31
C GLU A 44 6.88 13.85 6.49
N ASN A 45 6.72 12.53 6.65
CA ASN A 45 7.33 11.77 7.74
C ASN A 45 8.56 10.96 7.30
N PHE A 46 9.18 11.30 6.16
CA PHE A 46 10.28 10.51 5.60
C PHE A 46 11.47 10.40 6.57
N GLU A 47 11.82 11.49 7.26
CA GLU A 47 12.92 11.50 8.25
C GLU A 47 12.63 10.63 9.48
N ARG A 48 11.35 10.43 9.81
CA ARG A 48 10.88 9.64 10.97
C ARG A 48 10.01 8.46 10.54
N MET A 49 10.31 7.88 9.37
CA MET A 49 9.44 6.91 8.71
C MET A 49 9.14 5.68 9.58
N HIS A 50 10.14 5.16 10.29
CA HIS A 50 9.95 4.00 11.16
C HIS A 50 9.05 4.30 12.37
N GLU A 51 9.23 5.46 13.00
CA GLU A 51 8.39 5.90 14.11
C GLU A 51 6.96 6.13 13.64
N TRP A 52 6.78 6.78 12.48
CA TRP A 52 5.47 6.98 11.88
C TRP A 52 4.75 5.65 11.59
N ILE A 53 5.46 4.64 11.06
CA ILE A 53 4.88 3.30 10.83
C ILE A 53 4.50 2.64 12.16
N ALA A 54 5.36 2.72 13.18
CA ALA A 54 5.09 2.15 14.50
C ALA A 54 3.86 2.80 15.16
N ASP A 55 3.74 4.12 15.11
CA ASP A 55 2.58 4.85 15.64
C ASP A 55 1.28 4.42 14.95
N ASN A 56 1.30 4.24 13.62
CA ASN A 56 0.16 3.73 12.87
C ASN A 56 -0.19 2.28 13.25
N LEU A 57 0.80 1.41 13.47
CA LEU A 57 0.59 0.04 13.94
C LEU A 57 -0.05 0.02 15.33
N HIS A 58 0.47 0.83 16.25
CA HIS A 58 -0.07 0.96 17.61
C HIS A 58 -1.51 1.45 17.60
N ALA A 59 -1.81 2.49 16.80
CA ALA A 59 -3.16 3.03 16.66
C ALA A 59 -4.16 2.01 16.07
N CYS A 60 -3.71 1.10 15.21
CA CYS A 60 -4.56 0.13 14.52
C CYS A 60 -4.62 -1.26 15.21
N GLY A 61 -3.97 -1.44 16.36
CA GLY A 61 -3.95 -2.72 17.07
C GLY A 61 -3.05 -3.77 16.42
N GLY A 62 -2.01 -3.35 15.70
CA GLY A 62 -0.93 -4.21 15.19
C GLY A 62 -1.04 -4.62 13.73
N THR A 63 -2.10 -4.25 13.01
CA THR A 63 -2.17 -4.41 11.56
C THR A 63 -2.96 -3.28 10.95
N TYR A 64 -2.40 -2.63 9.92
CA TYR A 64 -3.10 -1.62 9.15
C TYR A 64 -2.95 -1.84 7.65
N GLN A 65 -3.91 -1.34 6.91
CA GLN A 65 -3.89 -1.34 5.44
C GLN A 65 -3.89 0.10 4.96
N THR A 66 -2.99 0.39 4.02
CA THR A 66 -2.85 1.69 3.38
C THR A 66 -2.81 1.54 1.87
N CYS A 67 -2.98 2.65 1.16
CA CYS A 67 -2.83 2.70 -0.28
C CYS A 67 -1.86 3.82 -0.68
N ILE A 68 -0.74 3.49 -1.31
CA ILE A 68 0.28 4.49 -1.69
C ILE A 68 -0.27 5.44 -2.75
N CYS A 69 -1.07 4.94 -3.70
CA CYS A 69 -1.65 5.75 -4.76
C CYS A 69 -3.06 5.24 -5.12
N VAL A 70 -4.05 6.13 -5.09
CA VAL A 70 -5.47 5.79 -5.28
C VAL A 70 -5.89 6.14 -6.70
N ILE A 71 -5.35 5.37 -7.64
CA ILE A 71 -5.72 5.41 -9.05
C ILE A 71 -6.60 4.19 -9.33
N PRO A 72 -7.78 4.36 -9.97
CA PRO A 72 -8.61 3.24 -10.39
C PRO A 72 -7.78 2.24 -11.19
N PHE A 73 -8.03 0.93 -11.04
CA PHE A 73 -7.26 -0.18 -11.64
C PHE A 73 -5.85 -0.42 -11.03
N LEU A 74 -5.05 0.62 -10.76
CA LEU A 74 -3.71 0.47 -10.15
C LEU A 74 -3.78 0.18 -8.63
N ALA A 75 -4.70 0.85 -7.93
CA ALA A 75 -4.91 0.70 -6.49
C ALA A 75 -5.18 -0.76 -6.07
N ARG A 76 -5.83 -1.53 -6.95
CA ARG A 76 -6.25 -2.92 -6.67
C ARG A 76 -5.16 -3.96 -6.94
N LYS A 77 -4.17 -3.66 -7.79
CA LYS A 77 -3.10 -4.61 -8.15
C LYS A 77 -1.78 -4.34 -7.43
N GLN A 78 -1.43 -3.08 -7.19
CA GLN A 78 -0.11 -2.71 -6.64
C GLN A 78 -0.19 -1.59 -5.59
N GLY A 79 -1.33 -0.91 -5.47
CA GLY A 79 -1.45 0.22 -4.55
C GLY A 79 -1.73 -0.16 -3.11
N LEU A 80 -2.35 -1.31 -2.84
CA LEU A 80 -2.73 -1.74 -1.49
C LEU A 80 -1.53 -2.36 -0.76
N VAL A 81 -1.13 -1.74 0.35
CA VAL A 81 -0.02 -2.19 1.19
C VAL A 81 -0.58 -2.53 2.58
N THR A 82 -0.31 -3.75 3.04
CA THR A 82 -0.68 -4.19 4.38
C THR A 82 0.59 -4.24 5.23
N VAL A 83 0.57 -3.56 6.38
CA VAL A 83 1.67 -3.55 7.34
C VAL A 83 1.18 -4.21 8.62
N THR A 84 1.95 -5.17 9.13
CA THR A 84 1.57 -5.98 10.30
C THR A 84 2.76 -6.19 11.23
N CYS A 85 2.51 -6.12 12.53
CA CYS A 85 3.42 -6.57 13.58
C CYS A 85 2.85 -7.73 14.41
N ASP A 86 1.68 -8.26 14.06
CA ASP A 86 1.10 -9.41 14.75
C ASP A 86 1.98 -10.66 14.51
N PRO A 87 2.48 -11.34 15.58
CA PRO A 87 3.32 -12.52 15.46
C PRO A 87 2.66 -13.65 14.66
N LYS A 88 1.34 -13.80 14.68
CA LYS A 88 0.63 -14.83 13.90
C LYS A 88 0.70 -14.56 12.41
N ASN A 89 0.56 -13.29 12.01
CA ASN A 89 0.68 -12.89 10.61
C ASN A 89 2.13 -13.01 10.13
N LEU A 90 3.09 -12.68 10.99
CA LEU A 90 4.52 -12.87 10.70
C LEU A 90 4.88 -14.34 10.52
N GLU A 91 4.40 -15.24 11.39
CA GLU A 91 4.60 -16.68 11.23
C GLU A 91 3.97 -17.18 9.92
N HIS A 92 2.78 -16.68 9.57
CA HIS A 92 2.13 -17.05 8.33
C HIS A 92 2.96 -16.66 7.10
N ILE A 93 3.43 -15.41 7.05
CA ILE A 93 4.19 -14.87 5.92
C ILE A 93 5.59 -15.47 5.83
N LEU A 94 6.29 -15.61 6.96
CA LEU A 94 7.72 -15.98 6.96
C LEU A 94 7.98 -17.49 7.10
N LYS A 95 6.98 -18.28 7.50
CA LYS A 95 7.17 -19.72 7.77
C LYS A 95 6.10 -20.61 7.13
N THR A 96 4.81 -20.32 7.32
CA THR A 96 3.74 -21.24 6.87
C THR A 96 3.44 -21.15 5.38
N ARG A 97 3.45 -19.94 4.81
CA ARG A 97 3.03 -19.66 3.44
C ARG A 97 4.00 -18.70 2.74
N PHE A 98 5.29 -18.89 2.96
CA PHE A 98 6.33 -18.04 2.36
C PHE A 98 6.20 -17.95 0.82
N ASP A 99 5.97 -19.09 0.16
CA ASP A 99 5.83 -19.17 -1.30
C ASP A 99 4.66 -18.36 -1.89
N ASN A 100 3.67 -17.98 -1.07
CA ASN A 100 2.55 -17.14 -1.51
C ASN A 100 2.87 -15.64 -1.53
N TYR A 101 4.04 -15.23 -1.02
CA TYR A 101 4.45 -13.83 -0.93
C TYR A 101 5.77 -13.61 -1.69
N PRO A 102 5.82 -13.89 -3.01
CA PRO A 102 7.02 -13.64 -3.80
C PRO A 102 7.32 -12.14 -3.82
N LYS A 103 8.58 -11.77 -3.58
CA LYS A 103 8.99 -10.35 -3.56
C LYS A 103 8.98 -9.76 -4.97
N GLY A 104 9.24 -10.61 -5.95
CA GLY A 104 9.22 -10.25 -7.36
C GLY A 104 10.47 -9.47 -7.80
N PRO A 105 10.68 -9.36 -9.11
CA PRO A 105 11.95 -8.89 -9.67
C PRO A 105 12.26 -7.43 -9.35
N THR A 106 11.24 -6.58 -9.17
CA THR A 106 11.40 -5.15 -8.87
C THR A 106 11.98 -4.94 -7.49
N TRP A 107 11.45 -5.62 -6.47
CA TRP A 107 11.98 -5.52 -5.11
C TRP A 107 13.34 -6.21 -5.00
N GLN A 108 13.53 -7.31 -5.72
CA GLN A 108 14.82 -7.99 -5.77
C GLN A 108 15.92 -7.08 -6.32
N ALA A 109 15.65 -6.32 -7.38
CA ALA A 109 16.60 -5.38 -7.97
C ALA A 109 16.90 -4.19 -7.04
N VAL A 110 15.89 -3.63 -6.36
CA VAL A 110 16.08 -2.50 -5.42
C VAL A 110 16.94 -2.90 -4.23
N PHE A 111 16.76 -4.11 -3.71
CA PHE A 111 17.55 -4.61 -2.58
C PHE A 111 18.80 -5.38 -2.99
N HIS A 112 19.03 -5.63 -4.28
CA HIS A 112 20.20 -6.37 -4.77
C HIS A 112 21.51 -5.67 -4.35
N ASP A 113 21.57 -4.34 -4.47
CA ASP A 113 22.78 -3.59 -4.15
C ASP A 113 23.06 -3.51 -2.64
N LEU A 114 22.02 -3.66 -1.80
CA LEU A 114 22.14 -3.58 -0.34
C LEU A 114 22.28 -4.96 0.34
N LEU A 115 21.56 -5.97 -0.15
CA LEU A 115 21.42 -7.30 0.45
C LEU A 115 22.01 -8.44 -0.41
N GLY A 116 22.47 -8.14 -1.63
CA GLY A 116 23.01 -9.11 -2.57
C GLY A 116 21.99 -10.18 -2.97
N GLN A 117 22.46 -11.40 -3.25
CA GLN A 117 21.63 -12.61 -3.40
C GLN A 117 21.45 -13.36 -2.06
N GLY A 118 21.54 -12.67 -0.93
CA GLY A 118 21.46 -13.31 0.39
C GLY A 118 20.07 -13.87 0.72
N ILE A 119 19.95 -14.52 1.88
CA ILE A 119 18.73 -15.18 2.40
C ILE A 119 17.51 -14.24 2.45
N PHE A 120 17.74 -12.93 2.57
CA PHE A 120 16.68 -11.92 2.54
C PHE A 120 16.23 -11.52 1.13
N ASN A 121 16.96 -11.85 0.07
CA ASN A 121 16.65 -11.46 -1.31
C ASN A 121 16.37 -12.66 -2.24
N SER A 122 16.47 -13.90 -1.73
CA SER A 122 16.05 -15.11 -2.44
C SER A 122 14.57 -15.40 -2.16
N ASP A 123 13.81 -15.70 -3.21
CA ASP A 123 12.39 -16.12 -3.12
C ASP A 123 12.26 -17.61 -2.74
N GLY A 124 13.24 -18.17 -2.02
CA GLY A 124 13.22 -19.56 -1.54
C GLY A 124 13.71 -20.63 -2.52
N GLU A 125 14.07 -20.28 -3.76
CA GLU A 125 14.69 -21.24 -4.68
C GLU A 125 16.20 -21.39 -4.40
N THR A 126 16.57 -22.58 -3.93
CA THR A 126 17.91 -23.18 -4.10
C THR A 126 17.84 -24.24 -5.17
#